data_AF-A0A534K4B2-F1
#
_entry.id   AF-A0A534K4B2-F1
#
_cell.length_a   1.000
_cell.length_b   1.000
_cell.length_c   1.000
_cell.angle_alpha   90.00
_cell.angle_beta   90.00
_cell.angle_gamma   90.00
#
_symmetry.space_group_name_H-M   'P 1'
#
loop_
_entity.id
_entity.type
_entity.pdbx_description
1 polymer ?
#
loop_
_entity_poly.entity_id
_entity_poly.type
_entity_poly.pdbx_seq_one_letter_code
_entity_poly.pdbx_strand_id
1 'polypeptide(L)'
;MNREIAWRVFAGEFNDANKEVSDGGERSPSYLVTPLGAKINRLFVVGVLTDVENVATDEAPMWRARLQDPTGTYHVYAGQYQPEAAAALAKLK
;
A
#
# COMPACT_ATOMS: atom_id res chain seq x y z
N MET A 1 7.97 -8.91 -19.25
CA MET A 1 7.30 -8.93 -17.94
C MET A 1 5.92 -8.34 -18.14
N ASN A 2 4.86 -9.14 -18.04
CA ASN A 2 3.51 -8.65 -18.28
C ASN A 2 3.03 -7.94 -17.01
N ARG A 3 2.39 -6.77 -17.15
CA ARG A 3 1.94 -5.98 -15.99
C ARG A 3 0.81 -6.73 -15.29
N GLU A 4 1.00 -7.07 -14.01
CA GLU A 4 -0.02 -7.76 -13.23
C GLU A 4 -1.21 -6.84 -12.89
N ILE A 5 -2.38 -7.43 -12.73
CA ILE A 5 -3.62 -6.73 -12.37
C ILE A 5 -3.59 -6.30 -10.91
N ALA A 6 -4.30 -5.22 -10.59
CA ALA A 6 -4.55 -4.82 -9.21
C ALA A 6 -5.77 -5.58 -8.67
N TRP A 7 -5.59 -6.29 -7.57
CA TRP A 7 -6.65 -7.04 -6.91
C TRP A 7 -7.38 -6.16 -5.91
N ARG A 8 -8.71 -6.18 -5.96
CA ARG A 8 -9.53 -5.51 -4.95
C ARG A 8 -9.63 -6.41 -3.72
N VAL A 9 -9.17 -5.93 -2.58
CA VAL A 9 -9.12 -6.68 -1.32
C VAL A 9 -9.56 -5.78 -0.17
N PHE A 10 -10.37 -6.31 0.74
CA PHE A 10 -10.82 -5.61 1.94
C PHE A 10 -9.69 -5.47 2.97
N ALA A 11 -9.76 -4.45 3.83
CA ALA A 11 -8.72 -4.20 4.82
C ALA A 11 -8.58 -5.38 5.79
N GLY A 12 -9.69 -6.02 6.17
CA GLY A 12 -9.68 -7.22 6.99
C GLY A 12 -8.87 -8.35 6.36
N GLU A 13 -9.14 -8.69 5.10
CA GLU A 13 -8.41 -9.76 4.40
C GLU A 13 -6.93 -9.42 4.21
N PHE A 14 -6.62 -8.16 3.91
CA PHE A 14 -5.23 -7.69 3.81
C PHE A 14 -4.49 -7.77 5.14
N ASN A 15 -5.13 -7.37 6.24
CA ASN A 15 -4.55 -7.38 7.57
C ASN A 15 -4.42 -8.80 8.16
N ASP A 16 -5.29 -9.72 7.75
CA ASP A 16 -5.23 -11.13 8.15
C ASP A 16 -4.18 -11.93 7.34
N ALA A 17 -3.66 -11.37 6.25
CA ALA A 17 -2.63 -12.01 5.43
C ALA A 17 -1.27 -11.99 6.17
N ASN A 18 -0.78 -13.18 6.51
CA ASN A 18 0.45 -13.35 7.30
C ASN A 18 1.63 -13.90 6.50
N LYS A 19 1.46 -14.12 5.19
CA LYS A 19 2.47 -14.74 4.33
C LYS A 19 2.87 -13.82 3.20
N GLU A 20 4.14 -13.44 3.21
CA GLU A 20 4.80 -12.73 2.13
C GLU A 20 5.76 -13.67 1.38
N VAL A 21 5.79 -13.56 0.06
CA VAL A 21 6.65 -14.34 -0.82
C VAL A 21 7.44 -13.37 -1.70
N SER A 22 8.75 -13.35 -1.52
CA SER A 22 9.69 -12.61 -2.36
C SER A 22 10.83 -13.53 -2.77
N ASP A 23 11.30 -13.38 -4.00
CA ASP A 23 12.37 -14.22 -4.58
C ASP A 23 13.77 -13.70 -4.20
N GLY A 24 13.87 -12.80 -3.22
CA GLY A 24 15.13 -12.33 -2.61
C GLY A 24 16.04 -11.49 -3.50
N GLY A 25 15.73 -11.32 -4.78
CA GLY A 25 16.46 -10.43 -5.69
C GLY A 25 16.16 -8.95 -5.41
N GLU A 26 17.15 -8.08 -5.64
CA GLU A 26 17.03 -6.62 -5.46
C GLU A 26 15.83 -5.98 -6.21
N ARG A 27 15.38 -6.61 -7.29
CA ARG A 27 14.24 -6.15 -8.11
C ARG A 27 13.13 -7.20 -8.20
N SER A 28 13.15 -8.20 -7.34
CA SER A 28 12.12 -9.24 -7.33
C SER A 28 10.83 -8.67 -6.76
N PRO A 29 9.68 -8.86 -7.43
CA PRO A 29 8.39 -8.44 -6.90
C PRO A 29 8.10 -9.18 -5.61
N SER A 30 7.56 -8.45 -4.64
CA SER A 30 7.07 -9.02 -3.39
C SER A 30 5.57 -9.31 -3.53
N TYR A 31 5.15 -10.47 -3.05
CA TYR A 31 3.77 -10.92 -3.14
C TYR A 31 3.21 -11.18 -1.75
N LEU A 32 2.03 -10.67 -1.50
CA LEU A 32 1.23 -11.04 -0.34
C LEU A 32 0.33 -12.23 -0.71
N VAL A 33 0.24 -13.22 0.17
CA VAL A 33 -0.70 -14.34 0.02
C VAL A 33 -1.85 -14.11 0.99
N THR A 34 -3.07 -13.92 0.48
CA THR A 34 -4.25 -13.74 1.31
C THR A 34 -4.61 -15.03 2.06
N PRO A 35 -5.42 -14.97 3.13
CA PRO A 35 -5.87 -16.18 3.84
C PRO A 35 -6.54 -17.22 2.94
N LEU A 36 -7.16 -16.78 1.85
CA LEU A 36 -7.80 -17.64 0.83
C LEU A 36 -6.81 -18.17 -0.23
N GLY A 37 -5.53 -17.82 -0.13
CA GLY A 37 -4.47 -18.32 -0.99
C GLY A 37 -4.23 -17.51 -2.27
N ALA A 38 -4.83 -16.32 -2.41
CA ALA A 38 -4.58 -15.47 -3.57
C ALA A 38 -3.19 -14.82 -3.46
N LYS A 39 -2.37 -14.93 -4.50
CA LYS A 39 -1.04 -14.31 -4.57
C LYS A 39 -1.13 -12.94 -5.24
N ILE A 40 -0.85 -11.88 -4.50
CA ILE A 40 -1.14 -10.50 -4.89
C ILE A 40 0.13 -9.64 -4.82
N ASN A 41 0.46 -9.00 -5.94
CA ASN A 41 1.54 -8.01 -6.04
C ASN A 41 1.01 -6.57 -5.99
N ARG A 42 -0.19 -6.34 -6.56
CA ARG A 42 -0.79 -5.03 -6.69
C ARG A 42 -2.17 -5.04 -6.06
N LEU A 43 -2.41 -4.09 -5.17
CA LEU A 43 -3.66 -3.93 -4.45
C LEU A 43 -4.44 -2.73 -4.99
N PHE A 44 -5.76 -2.88 -5.08
CA PHE A 44 -6.70 -1.78 -5.30
C PHE A 44 -7.61 -1.68 -4.08
N VAL A 45 -7.58 -0.54 -3.40
CA VAL A 45 -8.31 -0.32 -2.15
C VAL A 45 -9.21 0.89 -2.28
N VAL A 46 -10.33 0.88 -1.55
CA VAL A 46 -11.29 1.97 -1.51
C VAL A 46 -11.75 2.12 -0.08
N GLY A 47 -11.80 3.36 0.41
CA GLY A 47 -12.17 3.66 1.78
C GLY A 47 -12.18 5.16 2.05
N VAL A 48 -12.39 5.51 3.31
CA VAL A 48 -12.32 6.89 3.80
C VAL A 48 -10.89 7.20 4.19
N LEU A 49 -10.34 8.30 3.70
CA LEU A 49 -9.05 8.80 4.12
C LEU A 49 -9.22 9.49 5.48
N THR A 50 -8.64 8.91 6.53
CA THR A 50 -8.84 9.36 7.92
C THR A 50 -7.72 10.25 8.42
N ASP A 51 -6.50 10.04 7.93
CA ASP A 51 -5.32 10.78 8.37
C ASP A 51 -4.26 10.83 7.26
N VAL A 52 -3.55 11.94 7.17
CA VAL A 52 -2.43 12.17 6.25
C VAL A 52 -1.37 13.01 6.95
N GLU A 53 -0.19 12.44 7.10
CA GLU A 53 0.92 13.08 7.80
C GLU A 53 2.25 12.84 7.07
N ASN A 54 3.16 13.80 7.19
CA ASN A 54 4.53 13.61 6.77
C ASN A 54 5.31 13.03 7.96
N VAL A 55 5.80 11.80 7.81
CA VAL A 55 6.51 11.06 8.86
C VAL A 55 8.03 11.15 8.74
N ALA A 56 8.56 11.89 7.75
CA ALA A 56 10.00 12.08 7.55
C ALA A 56 10.39 13.57 7.56
N THR A 57 11.67 13.84 7.31
CA THR A 57 12.24 15.20 7.30
C THR A 57 11.77 15.99 6.07
N ASP A 58 11.81 17.32 6.17
CA ASP A 58 11.43 18.21 5.05
C ASP A 58 12.31 18.01 3.81
N GLU A 59 13.55 17.56 4.00
CA GLU A 59 14.50 17.26 2.91
C GLU A 59 14.17 15.95 2.17
N ALA A 60 13.47 15.02 2.81
CA ALA A 60 13.10 13.71 2.27
C ALA A 60 11.68 13.32 2.71
N PRO A 61 10.63 13.98 2.20
CA PRO A 61 9.27 13.81 2.69
C PRO A 61 8.76 12.39 2.44
N MET A 62 8.17 11.81 3.48
CA MET A 62 7.52 10.50 3.45
C MET A 62 6.11 10.68 3.95
N TRP A 63 5.15 10.61 3.04
CA TRP A 63 3.75 10.78 3.37
C TRP A 63 3.15 9.43 3.79
N ARG A 64 2.60 9.40 5.00
CA ARG A 64 1.79 8.30 5.51
C ARG A 64 0.33 8.70 5.44
N ALA A 65 -0.47 7.87 4.80
CA ALA A 65 -1.92 8.00 4.71
C ALA A 65 -2.59 6.79 5.37
N ARG A 66 -3.66 7.06 6.12
CA ARG A 66 -4.50 6.03 6.75
C ARG A 66 -5.86 5.98 6.05
N LEU A 67 -6.11 4.89 5.34
CA LEU A 67 -7.38 4.64 4.66
C LEU A 67 -8.20 3.62 5.46
N GLN A 68 -9.48 3.87 5.70
CA GLN A 68 -10.33 2.98 6.47
C GLN A 68 -11.51 2.49 5.63
N ASP A 69 -11.79 1.19 5.69
CA ASP A 69 -13.01 0.58 5.19
C ASP A 69 -13.80 -0.05 6.37
N PRO A 70 -15.03 -0.57 6.16
CA PRO A 70 -15.81 -1.18 7.25
C PRO A 70 -15.15 -2.41 7.91
N THR A 71 -14.12 -2.99 7.28
CA THR A 71 -13.43 -4.21 7.73
C THR A 71 -12.10 -3.93 8.43
N GLY A 72 -11.56 -2.71 8.32
CA GLY A 72 -10.29 -2.36 8.94
C GLY A 72 -9.62 -1.14 8.34
N THR A 73 -8.30 -1.06 8.50
CA THR A 73 -7.49 0.08 8.09
C THR A 73 -6.32 -0.37 7.21
N TYR A 74 -6.01 0.42 6.19
CA TYR A 74 -4.80 0.34 5.38
C TYR A 74 -3.84 1.46 5.74
N HIS A 75 -2.55 1.16 5.73
CA HIS A 75 -1.48 2.15 5.81
C HIS A 75 -0.80 2.27 4.45
N VAL A 76 -0.86 3.46 3.86
CA VAL A 76 -0.28 3.75 2.56
C VAL A 76 0.88 4.72 2.78
N TYR A 77 2.00 4.43 2.14
CA TYR A 77 3.22 5.22 2.24
C TYR A 77 3.64 5.68 0.84
N ALA A 78 3.93 6.97 0.69
CA ALA A 78 4.48 7.52 -0.53
C ALA A 78 5.69 8.41 -0.20
N GLY A 79 6.84 8.05 -0.74
CA GLY A 79 8.10 8.77 -0.53
C GLY A 79 8.67 9.35 -1.80
N GLN A 80 9.94 9.74 -1.73
CA GLN A 80 10.71 10.30 -2.84
C GLN A 80 10.74 9.44 -4.11
N TYR A 81 10.62 8.11 -3.99
CA TYR A 81 10.60 7.21 -5.14
C TYR A 81 9.25 7.17 -5.87
N GLN A 82 8.20 7.77 -5.30
CA GLN A 82 6.87 7.87 -5.89
C GLN A 82 6.39 9.34 -5.84
N PRO A 83 7.04 10.25 -6.59
CA PRO A 83 6.81 11.69 -6.46
C PRO A 83 5.37 12.10 -6.78
N GLU A 84 4.72 11.44 -7.75
CA GLU A 84 3.32 11.69 -8.10
C GLU A 84 2.37 11.33 -6.94
N ALA A 85 2.59 10.17 -6.30
CA ALA A 85 1.78 9.71 -5.17
C ALA A 85 2.02 10.59 -3.93
N ALA A 86 3.27 10.96 -3.66
CA ALA A 86 3.62 11.87 -2.57
C ALA A 86 2.96 13.25 -2.75
N ALA A 87 3.00 13.82 -3.96
CA ALA A 87 2.34 15.07 -4.27
C ALA A 87 0.81 14.99 -4.17
N ALA A 88 0.21 13.84 -4.52
CA ALA A 88 -1.22 13.62 -4.36
C ALA A 88 -1.61 13.59 -2.87
N LEU A 89 -0.87 12.85 -2.03
CA LEU A 89 -1.12 12.83 -0.59
C LEU A 89 -0.90 14.19 0.07
N ALA A 90 0.15 14.92 -0.32
CA ALA A 90 0.43 16.26 0.21
C ALA A 90 -0.70 17.27 -0.06
N LYS A 91 -1.45 17.13 -1.16
CA LYS A 91 -2.60 17.98 -1.51
C LYS A 91 -3.89 17.62 -0.75
N LEU A 92 -3.94 16.42 -0.18
CA LEU A 92 -5.11 15.90 0.56
C LEU A 92 -5.04 16.18 2.06
N LYS A 93 -3.91 16.71 2.53
CA LYS A 93 -3.77 17.32 3.85
C LYS A 93 -4.44 18.69 3.88
#